data_AF-A0A257P5P1-F1
#
_entry.id   AF-A0A257P5P1-F1
#
_cell.length_a   1.000
_cell.length_b   1.000
_cell.length_c   1.000
_cell.angle_alpha   90.00
_cell.angle_beta   90.00
_cell.angle_gamma   90.00
#
_symmetry.space_group_name_H-M   'P 1'
#
loop_
_entity.id
_entity.type
_entity.pdbx_description
1 polymer ?
#
loop_
_entity_poly.entity_id
_entity_poly.type
_entity_poly.pdbx_seq_one_letter_code
_entity_poly.pdbx_strand_id
1 'polypeptide(L)'
;RYGKAGQNKDLTTLHYNDKITLTGIPLAAYDYVVNGKPALDWVVERQGVKTDKASGIVNDANDWAIETMHNPRYPLELFCRVVMVSLETMKIVRSLPGLDILASH
;
A
#
# COMPACT_ATOMS: atom_id res chain seq x y z
N ARG A 1 -6.87 -7.94 1.62
CA ARG A 1 -6.02 -9.11 1.25
C ARG A 1 -5.86 -9.19 -0.26
N TYR A 2 -4.69 -9.57 -0.77
CA TYR A 2 -4.50 -9.75 -2.22
C TYR A 2 -5.27 -10.95 -2.77
N GLY A 3 -5.55 -10.92 -4.06
CA GLY A 3 -6.07 -12.05 -4.81
C GLY A 3 -5.09 -13.22 -4.84
N LYS A 4 -5.53 -14.36 -5.38
CA LYS A 4 -4.70 -15.55 -5.57
C LYS A 4 -4.65 -15.93 -7.05
N ALA A 5 -3.45 -16.17 -7.57
CA ALA A 5 -3.20 -16.75 -8.88
C ALA A 5 -2.43 -18.08 -8.68
N GLY A 6 -3.17 -19.18 -8.52
CA GLY A 6 -2.60 -20.47 -8.14
C GLY A 6 -1.94 -20.41 -6.75
N GLN A 7 -0.65 -20.72 -6.67
CA GLN A 7 0.14 -20.64 -5.43
C GLN A 7 0.67 -19.22 -5.14
N ASN A 8 0.63 -18.31 -6.12
CA ASN A 8 1.16 -16.96 -5.99
C ASN A 8 0.07 -15.94 -5.64
N LYS A 9 0.51 -14.79 -5.10
CA LYS A 9 -0.37 -13.63 -4.88
C LYS A 9 -0.71 -13.00 -6.23
N ASP A 10 -1.99 -12.73 -6.47
CA ASP A 10 -2.41 -11.84 -7.55
C ASP A 10 -2.39 -10.40 -7.02
N LEU A 11 -1.38 -9.63 -7.47
CA LEU A 11 -1.18 -8.24 -7.08
C LEU A 11 -2.09 -7.26 -7.86
N THR A 12 -2.79 -7.72 -8.90
CA THR A 12 -3.72 -6.90 -9.67
C THR A 12 -5.08 -6.77 -8.97
N THR A 13 -5.34 -7.62 -7.97
CA THR A 13 -6.59 -7.70 -7.24
C THR A 13 -6.38 -7.54 -5.73
N LEU A 14 -7.14 -6.64 -5.10
CA LEU A 14 -7.21 -6.50 -3.65
C LEU A 14 -8.66 -6.70 -3.18
N HIS A 15 -8.90 -7.75 -2.41
CA HIS A 15 -10.14 -7.93 -1.66
C HIS A 15 -10.07 -7.08 -0.39
N TYR A 16 -10.76 -5.94 -0.37
CA TYR A 16 -10.80 -5.05 0.78
C TYR A 16 -11.68 -5.66 1.88
N ASN A 17 -12.89 -6.10 1.53
CA ASN A 17 -13.80 -6.86 2.39
C ASN A 17 -14.71 -7.76 1.53
N ASP A 18 -15.73 -8.38 2.15
CA ASP A 18 -16.64 -9.31 1.45
C ASP A 18 -17.51 -8.64 0.37
N LYS A 19 -17.60 -7.30 0.37
CA LYS A 19 -18.44 -6.53 -0.55
C LYS A 19 -17.63 -5.73 -1.58
N ILE A 20 -16.36 -5.44 -1.29
CA ILE A 20 -15.53 -4.53 -2.08
C ILE A 20 -14.25 -5.24 -2.49
N THR A 21 -14.05 -5.33 -3.81
CA THR A 21 -12.81 -5.81 -4.42
C THR A 21 -12.30 -4.77 -5.41
N LEU A 22 -11.05 -4.36 -5.25
CA LEU A 22 -10.33 -3.54 -6.23
C LEU A 22 -9.65 -4.45 -7.24
N THR A 23 -9.74 -4.11 -8.51
CA THR A 23 -9.11 -4.84 -9.62
C THR A 23 -8.36 -3.86 -10.52
N GLY A 24 -7.46 -4.38 -11.35
CA GLY A 24 -6.70 -3.55 -12.29
C GLY A 24 -5.60 -2.71 -11.64
N ILE A 25 -5.10 -3.13 -10.46
CA ILE A 25 -3.98 -2.44 -9.80
C ILE A 25 -2.73 -2.61 -10.68
N PRO A 26 -2.09 -1.52 -11.14
CA PRO A 26 -0.91 -1.63 -11.99
C PRO A 26 0.27 -2.26 -11.23
N LEU A 27 0.90 -3.28 -11.80
CA LEU A 27 2.02 -3.98 -11.17
C LEU A 27 3.22 -3.04 -10.88
N ALA A 28 3.44 -2.04 -11.72
CA ALA A 28 4.49 -1.03 -11.51
C ALA A 28 4.32 -0.21 -10.22
N ALA A 29 3.12 -0.18 -9.62
CA ALA A 29 2.91 0.48 -8.33
C ALA A 29 3.66 -0.24 -7.19
N TYR A 30 3.97 -1.54 -7.34
CA TYR A 30 4.70 -2.31 -6.34
C TYR A 30 6.23 -2.09 -6.41
N ASP A 31 6.74 -1.46 -7.47
CA ASP A 31 8.16 -1.13 -7.61
C ASP A 31 8.60 -0.07 -6.59
N TYR A 32 7.66 0.74 -6.08
CA TYR A 32 7.96 1.72 -5.05
C TYR A 32 8.10 1.03 -3.68
N VAL A 33 9.35 0.73 -3.33
CA VAL A 33 9.73 0.02 -2.10
C VAL A 33 10.21 1.00 -1.04
N VAL A 34 9.62 0.91 0.16
CA VAL A 34 10.01 1.69 1.33
C VAL A 34 10.33 0.74 2.47
N ASN A 35 11.54 0.85 3.02
CA ASN A 35 12.02 -0.01 4.10
C ASN A 35 11.91 -1.51 3.78
N GLY A 36 12.33 -1.89 2.56
CA GLY A 36 12.38 -3.29 2.11
C GLY A 36 11.04 -3.92 1.71
N LYS A 37 9.93 -3.16 1.71
CA LYS A 37 8.59 -3.64 1.33
C LYS A 37 7.88 -2.64 0.40
N PRO A 38 7.06 -3.09 -0.58
CA PRO A 38 6.24 -2.19 -1.38
C PRO A 38 5.36 -1.28 -0.51
N ALA A 39 5.23 0.00 -0.89
CA ALA A 39 4.41 0.95 -0.14
C ALA A 39 2.94 0.48 0.02
N LEU A 40 2.39 -0.19 -0.99
CA LEU A 40 1.03 -0.75 -0.96
C LEU A 40 0.88 -1.82 0.12
N ASP A 41 1.88 -2.68 0.31
CA ASP A 41 1.85 -3.75 1.31
C ASP A 41 1.82 -3.18 2.74
N TRP A 42 2.48 -2.04 2.98
CA TRP A 42 2.38 -1.34 4.26
C TRP A 42 0.96 -0.89 4.57
N VAL A 43 0.23 -0.40 3.57
CA VAL A 43 -1.17 0.00 3.73
C VAL A 43 -2.04 -1.22 4.02
N VAL A 44 -1.90 -2.29 3.24
CA VAL A 44 -2.69 -3.53 3.43
C VAL A 44 -2.46 -4.16 4.80
N GLU A 45 -1.25 -4.10 5.33
CA GLU A 45 -0.91 -4.63 6.65
C GLU A 45 -1.48 -3.79 7.79
N ARG A 46 -1.44 -2.45 7.66
CA ARG A 46 -1.81 -1.52 8.75
C ARG A 46 -3.26 -1.10 8.73
N GLN A 47 -3.92 -1.12 7.57
CA GLN A 47 -5.31 -0.69 7.39
C GLN A 47 -6.29 -1.86 7.54
N GLY A 48 -6.13 -2.63 8.61
CA GLY A 48 -7.00 -3.75 8.96
C GLY A 48 -7.19 -3.83 10.47
N VAL A 49 -8.02 -4.77 10.91
CA VAL A 49 -8.24 -5.02 12.35
C VAL A 49 -7.22 -6.04 12.83
N LYS A 50 -6.47 -5.71 13.87
CA LYS A 50 -5.48 -6.61 14.47
C LYS A 50 -5.55 -6.54 16.00
N THR A 51 -5.68 -7.70 16.62
CA THR A 51 -5.60 -7.82 18.08
C THR A 51 -4.20 -8.28 18.46
N ASP A 52 -3.54 -7.55 19.36
CA ASP A 52 -2.31 -8.01 19.98
C ASP A 52 -2.59 -9.17 20.94
N LYS A 53 -1.88 -10.29 20.77
CA LYS A 53 -2.18 -11.52 21.53
C LYS A 53 -1.78 -11.43 23.00
N ALA A 54 -0.76 -10.64 23.32
CA ALA A 54 -0.23 -10.57 24.67
C ALA A 54 -1.05 -9.61 25.54
N SER A 55 -1.37 -8.44 25.01
CA SER A 55 -2.12 -7.39 25.72
C SER A 55 -3.64 -7.45 25.51
N GLY A 56 -4.11 -8.11 24.45
CA GLY A 56 -5.51 -8.11 24.05
C GLY A 56 -5.98 -6.80 23.40
N ILE A 57 -5.09 -5.83 23.20
CA ILE A 57 -5.44 -4.53 22.63
C ILE A 57 -5.80 -4.71 21.14
N VAL A 58 -7.00 -4.22 20.78
CA VAL A 58 -7.48 -4.20 19.40
C VAL A 58 -7.02 -2.91 18.73
N ASN A 59 -6.33 -3.04 17.61
CA ASN A 59 -6.03 -1.97 16.70
C ASN A 59 -6.98 -2.07 15.51
N ASP A 60 -7.99 -1.19 15.46
CA ASP A 60 -8.96 -1.11 14.38
C ASP A 60 -8.77 0.20 13.59
N ALA A 61 -8.29 0.07 12.36
CA ALA A 61 -8.12 1.22 11.46
C ALA A 61 -9.45 1.88 11.05
N ASN A 62 -10.58 1.17 11.13
CA ASN A 62 -11.90 1.70 10.80
C ASN A 62 -12.41 2.64 11.88
N ASP A 63 -12.16 2.34 13.15
CA ASP A 63 -12.52 3.22 14.28
C ASP A 63 -11.81 4.56 14.12
N TRP A 64 -10.51 4.53 13.85
CA TRP A 64 -9.73 5.76 13.59
C TRP A 64 -10.24 6.53 12.37
N ALA A 65 -10.64 5.84 11.31
CA ALA A 65 -11.21 6.46 10.10
C ALA A 65 -12.53 7.19 10.38
N ILE A 66 -13.36 6.68 11.29
CA ILE A 66 -14.63 7.29 11.68
C ILE A 66 -14.40 8.43 12.69
N GLU A 67 -13.62 8.17 13.73
CA GLU A 67 -13.46 9.07 14.87
C GLU A 67 -12.54 10.26 14.58
N THR A 68 -11.44 10.01 13.86
CA THR A 68 -10.41 11.04 13.60
C THR A 68 -10.53 11.64 12.20
N MET A 69 -10.71 10.80 11.18
CA MET A 69 -10.79 11.29 9.79
C MET A 69 -12.20 11.69 9.36
N HIS A 70 -13.22 11.33 10.15
CA HIS A 70 -14.63 11.52 9.81
C HIS A 70 -14.99 11.00 8.40
N ASN A 71 -14.32 9.93 7.97
CA ASN A 71 -14.51 9.33 6.66
C ASN A 71 -14.32 7.80 6.73
N PRO A 72 -15.41 7.02 6.77
CA PRO A 72 -15.32 5.55 6.84
C PRO A 72 -14.68 4.93 5.59
N ARG A 73 -14.61 5.66 4.46
CA ARG A 73 -13.94 5.20 3.24
C ARG A 73 -12.44 5.49 3.25
N TYR A 74 -11.93 6.18 4.26
CA TYR A 74 -10.54 6.62 4.31
C TYR A 74 -9.52 5.49 4.09
N PRO A 75 -9.63 4.30 4.70
CA PRO A 75 -8.64 3.24 4.49
C PRO A 75 -8.55 2.77 3.04
N LEU A 76 -9.71 2.69 2.36
CA LEU A 76 -9.79 2.33 0.95
C LEU A 76 -9.24 3.44 0.05
N GLU A 77 -9.62 4.69 0.31
CA GLU A 77 -9.11 5.84 -0.42
C GLU A 77 -7.59 6.01 -0.26
N LEU A 78 -7.08 5.76 0.95
CA LEU A 78 -5.64 5.80 1.24
C LEU A 78 -4.90 4.79 0.38
N PHE A 79 -5.38 3.56 0.27
CA PHE A 79 -4.78 2.56 -0.62
C PHE A 79 -4.74 3.05 -2.07
N CYS A 80 -5.85 3.57 -2.61
CA CYS A 80 -5.90 4.11 -3.97
C CYS A 80 -4.95 5.31 -4.17
N ARG A 81 -4.84 6.21 -3.19
CA ARG A 81 -3.88 7.33 -3.23
C ARG A 81 -2.45 6.81 -3.25
N VAL A 82 -2.13 5.79 -2.46
CA VAL A 82 -0.78 5.20 -2.41
C VAL A 82 -0.43 4.47 -3.71
N VAL A 83 -1.40 3.85 -4.40
CA VAL A 83 -1.18 3.34 -5.77
C VAL A 83 -0.69 4.45 -6.69
N MET A 84 -1.37 5.61 -6.68
CA MET A 84 -1.00 6.75 -7.53
C MET A 84 0.35 7.36 -7.14
N VAL A 85 0.58 7.60 -5.84
CA VAL A 85 1.87 8.09 -5.33
C VAL A 85 3.00 7.17 -5.78
N SER A 86 2.82 5.86 -5.67
CA SER A 86 3.85 4.89 -6.06
C SER A 86 4.21 4.99 -7.55
N LEU A 87 3.20 5.12 -8.42
CA LEU A 87 3.41 5.28 -9.85
C LEU A 87 4.11 6.60 -10.18
N GLU A 88 3.66 7.72 -9.61
CA GLU A 88 4.26 9.03 -9.85
C GLU A 88 5.68 9.12 -9.29
N THR A 89 5.94 8.55 -8.12
CA THR A 89 7.29 8.46 -7.56
C THR A 89 8.21 7.68 -8.48
N MET A 90 7.79 6.51 -8.99
CA MET A 90 8.63 5.74 -9.89
C MET A 90 8.87 6.44 -11.23
N LYS A 91 7.91 7.23 -11.74
CA LYS A 91 8.15 8.09 -12.92
C LYS A 91 9.26 9.11 -12.66
N ILE A 92 9.21 9.80 -11.51
CA ILE A 92 10.23 10.79 -11.12
C ILE A 92 11.60 10.12 -10.96
N VAL A 93 11.67 8.99 -10.24
CA VAL A 93 12.92 8.24 -10.04
C VAL A 93 13.54 7.83 -11.37
N ARG A 94 12.72 7.33 -12.31
CA ARG A 94 13.18 6.91 -13.64
C ARG A 94 13.58 8.08 -14.54
N SER A 95 13.12 9.30 -14.24
CA SER A 95 13.49 10.52 -14.97
C SER A 95 14.69 11.25 -14.38
N LEU A 96 15.27 10.76 -13.27
CA LEU A 96 16.47 11.38 -12.71
C LEU A 96 17.64 11.26 -13.70
N PRO A 97 18.50 12.28 -13.81
CA PRO A 97 19.69 12.18 -14.63
C PRO A 97 20.62 11.07 -14.11
N GLY A 98 21.50 10.58 -14.98
CA GLY A 98 22.57 9.69 -14.58
C GLY A 98 23.40 10.33 -13.46
N LEU A 99 23.91 9.49 -12.54
CA LEU A 99 24.76 9.97 -11.46
C LEU A 99 26.14 10.32 -12.02
N ASP A 100 26.42 11.62 -12.20
CA ASP A 100 27.75 12.11 -12.51
C ASP A 100 28.60 12.14 -11.23
N ILE A 101 29.49 11.15 -11.10
CA ILE A 101 30.49 11.13 -10.04
C ILE A 101 31.69 11.92 -10.54
N LEU A 102 31.86 13.15 -10.04
CA LEU A 102 33.09 13.91 -10.27
C LEU A 102 34.25 13.12 -9.67
N ALA A 103 35.16 12.65 -10.52
CA ALA A 103 36.35 11.95 -10.07
C ALA A 103 37.17 12.89 -9.17
N SER A 104 37.37 12.48 -7.91
CA SER A 104 38.28 13.15 -7.00
C SER A 104 39.70 13.06 -7.58
N HIS A 105 40.30 14.21 -7.86
CA HIS A 105 41.73 14.34 -8.14
C HIS A 105 42.57 13.99 -6.91
#